data_AF-A0A0S8FZT6-F1
#
_entry.id   AF-A0A0S8FZT6-F1
#
_cell.length_a   1.000
_cell.length_b   1.000
_cell.length_c   1.000
_cell.angle_alpha   90.00
_cell.angle_beta   90.00
_cell.angle_gamma   90.00
#
_symmetry.space_group_name_H-M   'P 1'
#
loop_
_entity.id
_entity.type
_entity.pdbx_description
1 polymer ?
#
loop_
_entity_poly.entity_id
_entity_poly.type
_entity_poly.pdbx_seq_one_letter_code
_entity_poly.pdbx_strand_id
1 'polypeptide(L)'
;MSKLSDRLADLLRGCMAGLESPWGRRGFWTLVIVYGALLGIDAVVRAEFPKEVYVERLRYESPTWMGRRQDTQAKYHSSEFQQFRGLSWGAVREGLDEYADFGHIRAYPPFFALAFFPFAFFWRIRGLGSALFFATGYAGGLLTAWWLARWWQRRDDPPSFGLFALTWLIMTPFVGAVLGRCETDMLVVVPLAAALLLMARKEKETLAGSLLGFAASFKVLPGLFGVYLLCQRRWRAAAGMVLGGLLFTVVLPVLVWNPEGAWRRHVSWYRHVVAPYHTGGATAVIGRPYRSTNQSLTAAVHRFLTPIRAGKRDDMRRVNVASLPSATAARIASGLRALVALGLLALWLLCWRGQQTPAQRAALFATVPLGTLLLSEVSLTTHHVTLIIPIAVILARSICLGDSCSRRVLWCVALALLVCTVGVSKTVHLLSPFLLATLILLGALLAIVIGDYLRERRDGTESQANGALQPGRTG
;
A
#
# COMPACT_ATOMS: atom_id res chain seq x y z
N MET A 1 17.16 21.08 15.36
CA MET A 1 16.32 20.29 14.41
C MET A 1 15.38 21.14 13.56
N SER A 2 14.80 22.25 14.07
CA SER A 2 13.98 23.18 13.27
C SER A 2 14.71 23.72 12.04
N LYS A 3 15.93 24.24 12.21
CA LYS A 3 16.77 24.76 11.10
C LYS A 3 16.98 23.76 9.96
N LEU A 4 17.16 22.47 10.25
CA LEU A 4 17.32 21.43 9.23
C LEU A 4 16.02 21.23 8.45
N SER A 5 14.89 21.22 9.16
CA SER A 5 13.57 21.02 8.56
C SER A 5 13.16 22.22 7.70
N ASP A 6 13.49 23.43 8.13
CA ASP A 6 13.23 24.66 7.36
C ASP A 6 14.07 24.67 6.07
N ARG A 7 15.38 24.38 6.16
CA ARG A 7 16.25 24.23 4.98
C ARG A 7 15.74 23.15 4.02
N LEU A 8 15.26 22.03 4.54
CA LEU A 8 14.68 20.97 3.72
C LEU A 8 13.39 21.42 3.02
N ALA A 9 12.51 22.15 3.73
CA ALA A 9 11.30 22.70 3.13
C ALA A 9 11.64 23.72 2.03
N ASP A 10 12.63 24.58 2.25
CA ASP A 10 13.09 25.56 1.26
C ASP A 10 13.71 24.89 0.04
N LEU A 11 14.54 23.85 0.25
CA LEU A 11 15.09 23.04 -0.84
C LEU A 11 13.98 22.43 -1.69
N LEU A 12 12.98 21.80 -1.05
CA LEU A 12 11.87 21.17 -1.76
C LEU A 12 10.99 22.19 -2.50
N ARG A 13 10.78 23.39 -1.94
CA ARG A 13 10.14 24.52 -2.64
C ARG A 13 10.93 24.94 -3.88
N GLY A 14 12.25 25.05 -3.75
CA GLY A 14 13.14 25.35 -4.87
C GLY A 14 13.05 24.30 -5.98
N CYS A 15 13.06 23.01 -5.61
CA CYS A 15 12.86 21.91 -6.56
C CYS A 15 11.49 21.99 -7.26
N MET A 16 10.40 22.26 -6.51
CA MET A 16 9.07 22.43 -7.09
C MET A 16 9.01 23.59 -8.08
N ALA A 17 9.59 24.74 -7.74
CA ALA A 17 9.65 25.89 -8.63
C ALA A 17 10.45 25.59 -9.91
N GLY A 18 11.57 24.87 -9.78
CA GLY A 18 12.34 24.38 -10.93
C GLY A 18 11.52 23.47 -11.84
N LEU A 19 10.76 22.53 -11.26
CA LEU A 19 9.88 21.59 -11.99
C LEU A 19 8.68 22.30 -12.66
N GLU A 20 8.21 23.42 -12.11
CA GLU A 20 7.15 24.23 -12.71
C GLU A 20 7.59 24.97 -13.98
N SER A 21 8.88 25.28 -14.11
CA SER A 21 9.43 25.98 -15.27
C SER A 21 9.22 25.19 -16.59
N PRO A 22 9.13 25.86 -17.76
CA PRO A 22 8.98 25.17 -19.05
C PRO A 22 10.05 24.08 -19.30
N TRP A 23 11.30 24.36 -18.92
CA TRP A 23 12.40 23.39 -19.02
C TRP A 23 12.28 22.25 -18.01
N GLY A 24 11.87 22.56 -16.77
CA GLY A 24 11.59 21.55 -15.75
C GLY A 24 10.50 20.58 -16.16
N ARG A 25 9.39 21.09 -16.73
CA ARG A 25 8.29 20.28 -17.26
C ARG A 25 8.74 19.38 -18.40
N ARG A 26 9.51 19.92 -19.36
CA ARG A 26 10.06 19.13 -20.47
C ARG A 26 11.00 18.04 -19.96
N GLY A 27 11.95 18.38 -19.09
CA GLY A 27 12.89 17.43 -18.50
C GLY A 27 12.19 16.32 -17.71
N PHE A 28 11.17 16.68 -16.93
CA PHE A 28 10.33 15.72 -16.21
C PHE A 28 9.64 14.73 -17.16
N TRP A 29 8.95 15.21 -18.20
CA TRP A 29 8.25 14.31 -19.11
C TRP A 29 9.20 13.45 -19.93
N THR A 30 10.35 13.97 -20.35
CA THR A 30 11.40 13.16 -20.98
C THR A 30 11.84 12.04 -20.04
N LEU A 31 12.10 12.35 -18.76
CA LEU A 31 12.47 11.35 -17.76
C LEU A 31 11.36 10.30 -17.56
N VAL A 32 10.10 10.73 -17.44
CA VAL A 32 8.94 9.83 -17.31
C VAL A 32 8.87 8.88 -18.51
N ILE A 33 8.93 9.40 -19.74
CA ILE A 33 8.81 8.59 -20.95
C ILE A 33 9.98 7.61 -21.06
N VAL A 34 11.21 8.07 -20.89
CA VAL A 34 12.41 7.22 -20.99
C VAL A 34 12.41 6.15 -19.89
N TYR A 35 12.15 6.53 -18.64
CA TYR A 35 12.07 5.60 -17.52
C TYR A 35 10.95 4.58 -17.71
N GLY A 36 9.76 5.02 -18.12
CA GLY A 36 8.61 4.15 -18.38
C GLY A 36 8.89 3.15 -19.51
N ALA A 37 9.53 3.59 -20.60
CA ALA A 37 9.91 2.72 -21.70
C ALA A 37 10.93 1.65 -21.26
N LEU A 38 12.03 2.07 -20.60
CA LEU A 38 13.07 1.14 -20.14
C LEU A 38 12.55 0.14 -19.11
N LEU A 39 11.79 0.62 -18.12
CA LEU A 39 11.19 -0.24 -17.10
C LEU A 39 10.12 -1.16 -17.71
N GLY A 40 9.34 -0.67 -18.68
CA GLY A 40 8.32 -1.46 -19.36
C GLY A 40 8.91 -2.61 -20.17
N ILE A 41 10.00 -2.36 -20.90
CA ILE A 41 10.74 -3.40 -21.61
C ILE A 41 11.26 -4.45 -20.61
N ASP A 42 11.94 -4.03 -19.52
CA ASP A 42 12.43 -4.96 -18.50
C ASP A 42 11.29 -5.77 -17.85
N ALA A 43 10.17 -5.12 -17.51
CA ALA A 43 9.01 -5.76 -16.89
C ALA A 43 8.37 -6.80 -17.83
N VAL A 44 8.16 -6.46 -19.11
CA VAL A 44 7.58 -7.38 -20.11
C VAL A 44 8.53 -8.55 -20.38
N VAL A 45 9.83 -8.29 -20.53
CA VAL A 45 10.83 -9.34 -20.72
C VAL A 45 10.84 -10.29 -19.53
N ARG A 46 10.85 -9.76 -18.29
CA ARG A 46 10.78 -10.60 -17.08
C ARG A 46 9.45 -11.33 -16.94
N ALA A 47 8.35 -10.73 -17.40
CA ALA A 47 7.03 -11.32 -17.31
C ALA A 47 6.91 -12.54 -18.21
N GLU A 48 7.45 -12.48 -19.43
CA GLU A 48 7.22 -13.49 -20.46
C GLU A 48 8.35 -14.52 -20.59
N PHE A 49 9.60 -14.15 -20.27
CA PHE A 49 10.77 -14.99 -20.51
C PHE A 49 11.34 -15.54 -19.19
N PRO A 50 11.52 -16.88 -19.08
CA PRO A 50 12.14 -17.48 -17.90
C PRO A 50 13.59 -17.02 -17.75
N LYS A 51 14.07 -16.96 -16.50
CA LYS A 51 15.40 -16.40 -16.17
C LYS A 51 16.58 -17.30 -16.52
N GLU A 52 16.36 -18.58 -16.77
CA GLU A 52 17.41 -19.53 -17.13
C GLU A 52 17.25 -19.97 -18.58
N VAL A 53 18.37 -19.95 -19.31
CA VAL A 53 18.48 -20.26 -20.74
C VAL A 53 18.18 -21.75 -21.04
N TYR A 54 18.23 -22.61 -20.01
CA TYR A 54 18.19 -24.07 -20.13
C TYR A 54 16.91 -24.74 -19.66
N VAL A 55 15.86 -23.97 -19.32
CA VAL A 55 14.54 -24.59 -19.10
C VAL A 55 13.90 -24.85 -20.46
N GLU A 56 13.56 -26.11 -20.70
CA GLU A 56 12.91 -26.59 -21.92
C GLU A 56 11.76 -25.64 -22.30
N ARG A 57 11.79 -25.12 -23.54
CA ARG A 57 10.76 -24.20 -24.06
C ARG A 57 9.49 -25.00 -24.36
N LEU A 58 8.73 -25.31 -23.32
CA LEU A 58 7.45 -25.99 -23.46
C LEU A 58 6.47 -25.07 -24.24
N ARG A 59 5.91 -25.59 -25.33
CA ARG A 59 4.78 -24.95 -26.02
C ARG A 59 3.57 -25.03 -25.11
N TYR A 60 3.14 -23.89 -24.58
CA TYR A 60 1.95 -23.81 -23.73
C TYR A 60 0.69 -24.16 -24.54
N GLU A 61 -0.05 -25.17 -24.12
CA GLU A 61 -1.37 -25.49 -24.69
C GLU A 61 -2.46 -24.54 -24.12
N SER A 62 -2.29 -24.08 -22.87
CA SER A 62 -3.16 -23.09 -22.20
C SER A 62 -2.42 -22.33 -21.08
N PRO A 63 -2.94 -21.18 -20.61
CA PRO A 63 -2.39 -20.47 -19.44
C PRO A 63 -2.40 -21.27 -18.14
N THR A 64 -3.34 -22.20 -17.98
CA THR A 64 -3.51 -23.04 -16.78
C THR A 64 -2.53 -24.19 -16.70
N TRP A 65 -1.93 -24.58 -17.84
CA TRP A 65 -0.92 -25.62 -17.92
C TRP A 65 0.31 -25.33 -17.04
N MET A 66 0.72 -24.05 -16.93
CA MET A 66 1.78 -23.59 -16.00
C MET A 66 1.40 -23.69 -14.53
N GLY A 67 0.12 -23.56 -14.19
CA GLY A 67 -0.36 -23.48 -12.81
C GLY A 67 -0.60 -24.84 -12.15
N ARG A 68 -0.88 -25.88 -12.96
CA ARG A 68 -1.24 -27.23 -12.49
C ARG A 68 -0.06 -28.16 -12.28
N ARG A 69 1.06 -28.00 -13.00
CA ARG A 69 2.27 -28.79 -12.72
C ARG A 69 3.02 -28.18 -11.54
N GLN A 70 3.48 -29.01 -10.60
CA GLN A 70 4.58 -28.69 -9.67
C GLN A 70 5.91 -28.57 -10.43
N ASP A 71 5.90 -27.88 -11.57
CA ASP A 71 7.02 -27.83 -12.48
C ASP A 71 8.22 -27.21 -11.74
N THR A 72 9.40 -27.78 -11.96
CA THR A 72 10.68 -27.14 -11.69
C THR A 72 10.72 -25.68 -12.13
N GLN A 73 10.00 -25.26 -13.18
CA GLN A 73 9.88 -23.85 -13.56
C GLN A 73 9.21 -22.96 -12.49
N ALA A 74 8.28 -23.51 -11.69
CA ALA A 74 7.72 -22.84 -10.50
C ALA A 74 8.76 -22.72 -9.36
N LYS A 75 9.71 -23.66 -9.27
CA LYS A 75 10.93 -23.51 -8.44
C LYS A 75 11.87 -22.43 -9.02
N TYR A 76 11.96 -22.28 -10.35
CA TYR A 76 12.95 -21.48 -11.07
C TYR A 76 12.43 -20.27 -11.88
N HIS A 77 11.43 -19.53 -11.37
CA HIS A 77 11.04 -18.19 -11.85
C HIS A 77 10.03 -18.10 -13.00
N SER A 78 8.81 -18.64 -12.85
CA SER A 78 7.67 -17.97 -13.48
C SER A 78 7.48 -16.59 -12.84
N SER A 79 7.26 -15.56 -13.65
CA SER A 79 6.95 -14.22 -13.15
C SER A 79 5.64 -14.25 -12.36
N GLU A 80 5.47 -13.35 -11.40
CA GLU A 80 4.19 -13.14 -10.70
C GLU A 80 3.04 -13.01 -11.71
N PHE A 81 3.31 -12.31 -12.81
CA PHE A 81 2.39 -12.13 -13.92
C PHE A 81 1.88 -13.45 -14.52
N GLN A 82 2.77 -14.39 -14.83
CA GLN A 82 2.37 -15.68 -15.43
C GLN A 82 1.47 -16.49 -14.49
N GLN A 83 1.76 -16.45 -13.18
CA GLN A 83 0.93 -17.13 -12.19
C GLN A 83 -0.44 -16.47 -12.08
N PHE A 84 -0.50 -15.14 -12.01
CA PHE A 84 -1.77 -14.41 -12.00
C PHE A 84 -2.57 -14.62 -13.29
N ARG A 85 -1.89 -14.70 -14.44
CA ARG A 85 -2.51 -15.03 -15.74
C ARG A 85 -3.14 -16.42 -15.70
N GLY A 86 -2.39 -17.43 -15.28
CA GLY A 86 -2.88 -18.82 -15.21
C GLY A 86 -4.07 -18.96 -14.26
N LEU A 87 -3.95 -18.36 -13.06
CA LEU A 87 -5.01 -18.34 -12.05
C LEU A 87 -6.28 -17.67 -12.58
N SER A 88 -6.15 -16.46 -13.12
CA SER A 88 -7.31 -15.66 -13.57
C SER A 88 -7.99 -16.29 -14.78
N TRP A 89 -7.21 -16.78 -15.75
CA TRP A 89 -7.75 -17.48 -16.91
C TRP A 89 -8.46 -18.77 -16.48
N GLY A 90 -7.83 -19.59 -15.63
CA GLY A 90 -8.41 -20.84 -15.17
C GLY A 90 -9.69 -20.65 -14.39
N ALA A 91 -9.72 -19.68 -13.48
CA ALA A 91 -10.90 -19.37 -12.70
C ALA A 91 -12.06 -18.86 -13.55
N VAL A 92 -11.81 -17.97 -14.52
CA VAL A 92 -12.87 -17.31 -15.31
C VAL A 92 -13.31 -18.14 -16.53
N ARG A 93 -12.38 -18.82 -17.22
CA ARG A 93 -12.67 -19.51 -18.49
C ARG A 93 -12.77 -21.02 -18.37
N GLU A 94 -12.06 -21.63 -17.42
CA GLU A 94 -12.00 -23.09 -17.26
C GLU A 94 -12.72 -23.59 -16.01
N GLY A 95 -13.32 -22.68 -15.23
CA GLY A 95 -14.10 -23.01 -14.04
C GLY A 95 -13.29 -23.52 -12.85
N LEU A 96 -11.96 -23.38 -12.88
CA LEU A 96 -11.04 -23.90 -11.85
C LEU A 96 -11.11 -23.11 -10.55
N ASP A 97 -10.87 -23.80 -9.44
CA ASP A 97 -10.72 -23.21 -8.14
C ASP A 97 -9.28 -22.68 -7.97
N GLU A 98 -9.14 -21.37 -7.89
CA GLU A 98 -7.86 -20.69 -7.76
C GLU A 98 -7.03 -21.06 -6.52
N TYR A 99 -7.63 -21.69 -5.52
CA TYR A 99 -6.94 -22.10 -4.29
C TYR A 99 -6.71 -23.60 -4.19
N ALA A 100 -7.57 -24.41 -4.80
CA ALA A 100 -7.46 -25.88 -4.75
C ALA A 100 -6.74 -26.47 -5.98
N ASP A 101 -6.90 -25.89 -7.18
CA ASP A 101 -6.40 -26.47 -8.43
C ASP A 101 -5.02 -25.95 -8.85
N PHE A 102 -4.44 -25.01 -8.10
CA PHE A 102 -3.15 -24.38 -8.41
C PHE A 102 -2.12 -24.64 -7.31
N GLY A 103 -0.89 -24.99 -7.69
CA GLY A 103 0.18 -25.37 -6.75
C GLY A 103 0.74 -24.23 -5.88
N HIS A 104 0.38 -22.98 -6.16
CA HIS A 104 0.81 -21.80 -5.40
C HIS A 104 -0.39 -20.99 -4.94
N ILE A 105 -0.78 -21.18 -3.68
CA ILE A 105 -1.83 -20.38 -3.04
C ILE A 105 -1.32 -18.94 -2.88
N ARG A 106 -1.99 -18.01 -3.55
CA ARG A 106 -1.80 -16.57 -3.35
C ARG A 106 -2.89 -16.07 -2.42
N ALA A 107 -2.50 -15.29 -1.40
CA ALA A 107 -3.42 -14.80 -0.38
C ALA A 107 -4.30 -13.62 -0.86
N TYR A 108 -4.88 -13.72 -2.05
CA TYR A 108 -5.82 -12.74 -2.61
C TYR A 108 -7.27 -13.24 -2.46
N PRO A 109 -8.25 -12.34 -2.25
CA PRO A 109 -9.68 -12.70 -2.30
C PRO A 109 -10.12 -13.14 -3.70
N PRO A 110 -11.28 -13.83 -3.82
CA PRO A 110 -11.72 -14.36 -5.11
C PRO A 110 -11.87 -13.33 -6.22
N PHE A 111 -12.24 -12.09 -5.86
CA PHE A 111 -12.37 -10.99 -6.82
C PHE A 111 -11.07 -10.71 -7.61
N PHE A 112 -9.91 -11.06 -7.06
CA PHE A 112 -8.62 -10.87 -7.74
C PHE A 112 -8.58 -11.52 -9.12
N ALA A 113 -9.07 -12.76 -9.24
CA ALA A 113 -9.10 -13.48 -10.50
C ALA A 113 -9.90 -12.73 -11.57
N LEU A 114 -11.05 -12.14 -11.18
CA LEU A 114 -11.89 -11.34 -12.07
C LEU A 114 -11.20 -10.03 -12.46
N ALA A 115 -10.62 -9.33 -11.49
CA ALA A 115 -9.98 -8.04 -11.70
C ALA A 115 -8.72 -8.14 -12.57
N PHE A 116 -7.99 -9.26 -12.50
CA PHE A 116 -6.78 -9.48 -13.28
C PHE A 116 -7.06 -10.12 -14.66
N PHE A 117 -8.25 -10.67 -14.87
CA PHE A 117 -8.65 -11.33 -16.12
C PHE A 117 -8.39 -10.52 -17.40
N PRO A 118 -8.61 -9.17 -17.47
CA PRO A 118 -8.30 -8.40 -18.67
C PRO A 118 -6.85 -8.50 -19.14
N PHE A 119 -5.90 -8.67 -18.22
CA PHE A 119 -4.47 -8.85 -18.54
C PHE A 119 -4.14 -10.31 -18.91
N ALA A 120 -4.96 -11.26 -18.46
CA ALA A 120 -4.82 -12.67 -18.78
C ALA A 120 -5.45 -13.03 -20.14
N PHE A 121 -6.45 -12.28 -20.58
CA PHE A 121 -7.23 -12.57 -21.79
C PHE A 121 -6.36 -12.70 -23.05
N PHE A 122 -5.39 -11.79 -23.23
CA PHE A 122 -4.51 -11.74 -24.41
C PHE A 122 -3.31 -12.69 -24.34
N TRP A 123 -3.42 -13.83 -23.66
CA TRP A 123 -2.29 -14.75 -23.47
C TRP A 123 -1.69 -15.30 -24.77
N ARG A 124 -2.48 -15.39 -25.85
CA ARG A 124 -2.01 -15.85 -27.17
C ARG A 124 -1.05 -14.85 -27.84
N ILE A 125 -1.16 -13.56 -27.52
CA ILE A 125 -0.27 -12.52 -28.01
C ILE A 125 0.79 -12.29 -26.94
N ARG A 126 1.93 -12.98 -27.07
CA ARG A 126 3.03 -12.94 -26.10
C ARG A 126 3.45 -11.50 -25.83
N GLY A 127 3.50 -11.10 -24.56
CA GLY A 127 3.89 -9.76 -24.13
C GLY A 127 2.76 -8.74 -24.05
N LEU A 128 1.66 -8.91 -24.79
CA LEU A 128 0.58 -7.91 -24.82
C LEU A 128 -0.09 -7.77 -23.45
N GLY A 129 -0.47 -8.89 -22.81
CA GLY A 129 -1.09 -8.87 -21.48
C GLY A 129 -0.19 -8.24 -20.41
N SER A 130 1.10 -8.56 -20.40
CA SER A 130 2.07 -7.97 -19.47
C SER A 130 2.34 -6.50 -19.77
N ALA A 131 2.35 -6.09 -21.03
CA ALA A 131 2.51 -4.70 -21.44
C ALA A 131 1.31 -3.85 -21.00
N LEU A 132 0.08 -4.36 -21.17
CA LEU A 132 -1.14 -3.71 -20.70
C LEU A 132 -1.15 -3.56 -19.18
N PHE A 133 -0.75 -4.61 -18.46
CA PHE A 133 -0.64 -4.56 -17.00
C PHE A 133 0.40 -3.55 -16.54
N PHE A 134 1.59 -3.55 -17.15
CA PHE A 134 2.62 -2.56 -16.89
C PHE A 134 2.11 -1.14 -17.16
N ALA A 135 1.54 -0.89 -18.33
CA ALA A 135 1.01 0.41 -18.73
C ALA A 135 -0.07 0.91 -17.76
N THR A 136 -0.97 0.01 -17.33
CA THR A 136 -2.02 0.32 -16.35
C THR A 136 -1.42 0.68 -15.00
N GLY A 137 -0.47 -0.09 -14.49
CA GLY A 137 0.20 0.19 -13.23
C GLY A 137 1.04 1.46 -13.26
N TYR A 138 1.74 1.73 -14.37
CA TYR A 138 2.56 2.91 -14.57
C TYR A 138 1.71 4.19 -14.67
N ALA A 139 0.66 4.17 -15.51
CA ALA A 139 -0.32 5.25 -15.60
C ALA A 139 -1.04 5.47 -14.25
N GLY A 140 -1.39 4.38 -13.56
CA GLY A 140 -1.93 4.43 -12.20
C GLY A 140 -0.98 5.11 -11.22
N GLY A 141 0.33 4.91 -11.36
CA GLY A 141 1.32 5.63 -10.57
C GLY A 141 1.30 7.14 -10.83
N LEU A 142 1.25 7.56 -12.10
CA LEU A 142 1.16 8.99 -12.45
C LEU A 142 -0.14 9.60 -11.90
N LEU A 143 -1.27 8.89 -12.04
CA LEU A 143 -2.55 9.31 -11.47
C LEU A 143 -2.52 9.40 -9.94
N THR A 144 -1.85 8.46 -9.28
CA THR A 144 -1.65 8.47 -7.83
C THR A 144 -0.90 9.73 -7.41
N ALA A 145 0.25 10.02 -8.02
CA ALA A 145 1.02 11.22 -7.73
C ALA A 145 0.20 12.49 -8.00
N TRP A 146 -0.58 12.51 -9.07
CA TRP A 146 -1.46 13.62 -9.43
C TRP A 146 -2.53 13.88 -8.37
N TRP A 147 -3.25 12.86 -7.91
CA TRP A 147 -4.28 13.03 -6.88
C TRP A 147 -3.69 13.39 -5.52
N LEU A 148 -2.55 12.80 -5.17
CA LEU A 148 -1.83 13.12 -3.93
C LEU A 148 -1.27 14.55 -3.91
N ALA A 149 -0.97 15.14 -5.06
CA ALA A 149 -0.56 16.55 -5.13
C ALA A 149 -1.72 17.54 -4.95
N ARG A 150 -2.99 17.08 -4.97
CA ARG A 150 -4.17 17.94 -5.07
C ARG A 150 -5.13 17.89 -3.88
N TRP A 151 -4.99 16.94 -2.96
CA TRP A 151 -5.94 16.77 -1.84
C TRP A 151 -6.12 18.03 -0.99
N TRP A 152 -5.07 18.87 -0.90
CA TRP A 152 -5.04 20.11 -0.12
C TRP A 152 -5.60 21.33 -0.86
N GLN A 153 -5.59 21.32 -2.20
CA GLN A 153 -6.04 22.43 -3.03
C GLN A 153 -7.57 22.47 -3.11
N ARG A 154 -8.13 23.66 -3.37
CA ARG A 154 -9.53 23.77 -3.79
C ARG A 154 -9.71 23.13 -5.17
N ARG A 155 -10.96 22.88 -5.55
CA ARG A 155 -11.25 22.24 -6.83
C ARG A 155 -10.84 23.11 -8.02
N ASP A 156 -11.04 24.42 -7.89
CA ASP A 156 -10.84 25.40 -8.96
C ASP A 156 -9.41 25.96 -9.02
N ASP A 157 -8.57 25.63 -8.03
CA ASP A 157 -7.17 26.03 -8.03
C ASP A 157 -6.40 25.30 -9.16
N PRO A 158 -5.46 26.00 -9.83
CA PRO A 158 -4.61 25.35 -10.81
C PRO A 158 -3.77 24.25 -10.14
N PRO A 159 -3.59 23.09 -10.80
CA PRO A 159 -2.75 22.02 -10.27
C PRO A 159 -1.32 22.51 -10.06
N SER A 160 -0.76 22.21 -8.89
CA SER A 160 0.70 22.32 -8.70
C SER A 160 1.39 21.18 -9.42
N PHE A 161 1.86 21.44 -10.65
CA PHE A 161 2.67 20.51 -11.41
C PHE A 161 3.97 20.19 -10.68
N GLY A 162 4.58 21.18 -10.02
CA GLY A 162 5.81 21.00 -9.24
C GLY A 162 5.65 19.99 -8.11
N LEU A 163 4.53 20.05 -7.37
CA LEU A 163 4.24 19.06 -6.33
C LEU A 163 3.93 17.69 -6.91
N PHE A 164 3.17 17.63 -8.01
CA PHE A 164 2.92 16.38 -8.73
C PHE A 164 4.23 15.72 -9.18
N ALA A 165 5.09 16.48 -9.85
CA ALA A 165 6.37 16.00 -10.36
C ALA A 165 7.30 15.58 -9.22
N LEU A 166 7.39 16.37 -8.14
CA LEU A 166 8.17 16.01 -6.96
C LEU A 166 7.64 14.72 -6.30
N THR A 167 6.32 14.60 -6.15
CA THR A 167 5.68 13.39 -5.59
C THR A 167 5.97 12.17 -6.45
N TRP A 168 5.88 12.30 -7.79
CA TRP A 168 6.24 11.24 -8.72
C TRP A 168 7.70 10.83 -8.56
N LEU A 169 8.64 11.78 -8.57
CA LEU A 169 10.07 11.49 -8.44
C LEU A 169 10.40 10.74 -7.15
N ILE A 170 9.76 11.10 -6.03
CA ILE A 170 9.90 10.39 -4.76
C ILE A 170 9.29 8.98 -4.83
N MET A 171 8.18 8.82 -5.55
CA MET A 171 7.49 7.54 -5.70
C MET A 171 8.18 6.59 -6.71
N THR A 172 8.96 7.12 -7.66
CA THR A 172 9.56 6.36 -8.77
C THR A 172 10.26 5.07 -8.33
N PRO A 173 11.11 5.04 -7.28
CA PRO A 173 11.76 3.80 -6.84
C PRO A 173 10.76 2.74 -6.36
N PHE A 174 9.68 3.17 -5.69
CA PHE A 174 8.63 2.27 -5.22
C PHE A 174 7.79 1.71 -6.38
N VAL A 175 7.40 2.56 -7.33
CA VAL A 175 6.70 2.12 -8.56
C VAL A 175 7.56 1.13 -9.34
N GLY A 176 8.84 1.46 -9.54
CA GLY A 176 9.80 0.58 -10.20
C GLY A 176 9.90 -0.79 -9.52
N ALA A 177 9.95 -0.80 -8.19
CA ALA A 177 10.02 -2.03 -7.40
C ALA A 177 8.74 -2.88 -7.48
N VAL A 178 7.57 -2.27 -7.63
CA VAL A 178 6.29 -2.99 -7.83
C VAL A 178 6.20 -3.54 -9.26
N LEU A 179 6.35 -2.67 -10.25
CA LEU A 179 6.18 -3.02 -11.67
C LEU A 179 7.26 -3.98 -12.18
N GLY A 180 8.52 -3.78 -11.79
CA GLY A 180 9.63 -4.68 -12.15
C GLY A 180 9.51 -6.09 -11.54
N ARG A 181 8.62 -6.28 -10.57
CA ARG A 181 8.23 -7.60 -10.03
C ARG A 181 6.88 -8.10 -10.53
N CYS A 182 6.20 -7.31 -11.36
CA CYS A 182 4.84 -7.59 -11.82
C CYS A 182 3.84 -7.77 -10.67
N GLU A 183 4.03 -7.01 -9.59
CA GLU A 183 3.15 -7.04 -8.43
C GLU A 183 1.96 -6.09 -8.61
N THR A 184 0.85 -6.40 -7.94
CA THR A 184 -0.45 -5.75 -8.19
C THR A 184 -0.74 -4.58 -7.26
N ASP A 185 0.22 -4.19 -6.41
CA ASP A 185 0.04 -3.16 -5.40
C ASP A 185 -0.36 -1.78 -5.98
N MET A 186 0.00 -1.47 -7.23
CA MET A 186 -0.46 -0.24 -7.90
C MET A 186 -1.97 -0.18 -8.08
N LEU A 187 -2.63 -1.33 -8.34
CA LEU A 187 -4.09 -1.41 -8.47
C LEU A 187 -4.80 -1.16 -7.14
N VAL A 188 -4.08 -1.24 -6.02
CA VAL A 188 -4.56 -0.90 -4.68
C VAL A 188 -4.27 0.57 -4.35
N VAL A 189 -3.07 1.08 -4.63
CA VAL A 189 -2.70 2.45 -4.24
C VAL A 189 -3.52 3.51 -4.97
N VAL A 190 -3.82 3.30 -6.26
CA VAL A 190 -4.63 4.22 -7.07
C VAL A 190 -5.97 4.56 -6.40
N PRO A 191 -6.84 3.59 -6.07
CA PRO A 191 -8.10 3.88 -5.39
C PRO A 191 -7.91 4.46 -3.98
N LEU A 192 -6.83 4.12 -3.26
CA LEU A 192 -6.52 4.76 -1.96
C LEU A 192 -6.22 6.26 -2.12
N ALA A 193 -5.44 6.66 -3.13
CA ALA A 193 -5.13 8.06 -3.41
C ALA A 193 -6.36 8.86 -3.84
N ALA A 194 -7.22 8.27 -4.69
CA ALA A 194 -8.51 8.87 -5.03
C ALA A 194 -9.43 9.01 -3.81
N ALA A 195 -9.50 7.98 -2.96
CA ALA A 195 -10.30 8.03 -1.73
C ALA A 195 -9.79 9.11 -0.76
N LEU A 196 -8.46 9.27 -0.61
CA LEU A 196 -7.87 10.36 0.15
C LEU A 196 -8.30 11.72 -0.40
N LEU A 197 -8.15 11.95 -1.71
CA LEU A 197 -8.53 13.21 -2.36
C LEU A 197 -9.99 13.56 -2.06
N LEU A 198 -10.90 12.62 -2.31
CA LEU A 198 -12.34 12.80 -2.11
C LEU A 198 -12.68 13.05 -0.64
N MET A 199 -12.14 12.26 0.30
CA MET A 199 -12.43 12.43 1.73
C MET A 199 -11.78 13.66 2.34
N ALA A 200 -10.56 14.02 1.94
CA ALA A 200 -9.91 15.24 2.39
C ALA A 200 -10.74 16.46 1.98
N ARG A 201 -11.40 16.43 0.82
CA ARG A 201 -12.29 17.49 0.34
C ARG A 201 -13.75 17.39 0.83
N LYS A 202 -14.13 16.31 1.52
CA LYS A 202 -15.55 15.97 1.84
C LYS A 202 -16.43 15.89 0.57
N GLU A 203 -15.85 15.46 -0.54
CA GLU A 203 -16.54 15.30 -1.82
C GLU A 203 -16.88 13.82 -2.04
N LYS A 204 -18.10 13.53 -2.53
CA LYS A 204 -18.53 12.19 -2.97
C LYS A 204 -18.12 11.08 -2.00
N GLU A 205 -18.38 11.23 -0.71
CA GLU A 205 -17.88 10.32 0.33
C GLU A 205 -18.25 8.85 0.09
N THR A 206 -19.43 8.58 -0.46
CA THR A 206 -19.85 7.23 -0.85
C THR A 206 -18.92 6.63 -1.92
N LEU A 207 -18.54 7.40 -2.95
CA LEU A 207 -17.59 6.95 -3.97
C LEU A 207 -16.20 6.72 -3.36
N ALA A 208 -15.75 7.60 -2.48
CA ALA A 208 -14.49 7.41 -1.76
C ALA A 208 -14.49 6.09 -0.97
N GLY A 209 -15.60 5.82 -0.28
CA GLY A 209 -15.87 4.54 0.36
C GLY A 209 -15.79 3.37 -0.62
N SER A 210 -16.50 3.44 -1.75
CA SER A 210 -16.54 2.35 -2.73
C SER A 210 -15.19 2.04 -3.35
N LEU A 211 -14.32 3.04 -3.53
CA LEU A 211 -12.92 2.85 -3.93
C LEU A 211 -12.12 2.09 -2.87
N LEU A 212 -12.35 2.36 -1.58
CA LEU A 212 -11.74 1.58 -0.49
C LEU A 212 -12.31 0.14 -0.45
N GLY A 213 -13.59 -0.03 -0.75
CA GLY A 213 -14.24 -1.35 -0.88
C GLY A 213 -13.64 -2.17 -2.02
N PHE A 214 -13.43 -1.55 -3.19
CA PHE A 214 -12.68 -2.14 -4.31
C PHE A 214 -11.28 -2.57 -3.87
N ALA A 215 -10.52 -1.67 -3.25
CA ALA A 215 -9.16 -1.95 -2.78
C ALA A 215 -9.13 -3.14 -1.81
N ALA A 216 -10.08 -3.21 -0.87
CA ALA A 216 -10.22 -4.29 0.11
C ALA A 216 -10.63 -5.63 -0.52
N SER A 217 -11.47 -5.58 -1.55
CA SER A 217 -11.91 -6.75 -2.32
C SER A 217 -10.78 -7.31 -3.18
N PHE A 218 -9.90 -6.44 -3.67
CA PHE A 218 -8.73 -6.83 -4.44
C PHE A 218 -7.59 -7.35 -3.55
N LYS A 219 -7.40 -6.72 -2.38
CA LYS A 219 -6.42 -7.12 -1.37
C LYS A 219 -6.99 -6.82 0.02
N VAL A 220 -7.06 -7.81 0.90
CA VAL A 220 -7.81 -7.71 2.17
C VAL A 220 -7.37 -6.53 3.07
N LEU A 221 -6.08 -6.17 3.06
CA LEU A 221 -5.51 -5.24 4.04
C LEU A 221 -6.16 -3.85 4.08
N PRO A 222 -6.48 -3.20 2.94
CA PRO A 222 -7.35 -2.02 2.91
C PRO A 222 -8.67 -2.13 3.68
N GLY A 223 -9.13 -3.33 4.03
CA GLY A 223 -10.28 -3.55 4.94
C GLY A 223 -10.16 -2.80 6.27
N LEU A 224 -8.95 -2.50 6.75
CA LEU A 224 -8.72 -1.68 7.95
C LEU A 224 -9.34 -0.28 7.85
N PHE A 225 -9.53 0.25 6.63
CA PHE A 225 -10.25 1.50 6.44
C PHE A 225 -11.69 1.42 6.96
N GLY A 226 -12.34 0.26 6.95
CA GLY A 226 -13.68 0.11 7.52
C GLY A 226 -13.71 0.48 9.00
N VAL A 227 -12.77 -0.05 9.79
CA VAL A 227 -12.63 0.27 11.22
C VAL A 227 -12.37 1.77 11.41
N TYR A 228 -11.44 2.33 10.64
CA TYR A 228 -11.14 3.76 10.66
C TYR A 228 -12.38 4.63 10.36
N LEU A 229 -13.15 4.29 9.31
CA LEU A 229 -14.34 5.03 8.90
C LEU A 229 -15.43 4.99 9.98
N LEU A 230 -15.61 3.83 10.64
CA LEU A 230 -16.54 3.68 11.75
C LEU A 230 -16.11 4.50 12.96
N CYS A 231 -14.83 4.44 13.35
CA CYS A 231 -14.29 5.24 14.46
C CYS A 231 -14.41 6.75 14.19
N GLN A 232 -14.21 7.15 12.93
CA GLN A 232 -14.36 8.54 12.48
C GLN A 232 -15.81 8.91 12.12
N ARG A 233 -16.77 8.01 12.37
CA ARG A 233 -18.22 8.20 12.14
C ARG A 233 -18.53 8.71 10.72
N ARG A 234 -17.75 8.25 9.74
CA ARG A 234 -17.89 8.60 8.31
C ARG A 234 -18.88 7.66 7.64
N TRP A 235 -20.14 7.69 8.08
CA TRP A 235 -21.16 6.72 7.70
C TRP A 235 -21.38 6.61 6.19
N ARG A 236 -21.33 7.73 5.46
CA ARG A 236 -21.49 7.76 4.00
C ARG A 236 -20.36 7.00 3.29
N ALA A 237 -19.12 7.21 3.73
CA ALA A 237 -17.98 6.47 3.21
C ALA A 237 -17.97 5.01 3.68
N ALA A 238 -18.39 4.72 4.92
CA ALA A 238 -18.52 3.34 5.39
C ALA A 238 -19.57 2.56 4.58
N ALA A 239 -20.74 3.16 4.34
CA ALA A 239 -21.76 2.59 3.46
C ALA A 239 -21.23 2.41 2.04
N GLY A 240 -20.53 3.41 1.50
CA GLY A 240 -19.86 3.30 0.20
C GLY A 240 -18.88 2.14 0.11
N MET A 241 -18.09 1.92 1.17
CA MET A 241 -17.14 0.81 1.26
C MET A 241 -17.83 -0.54 1.30
N VAL A 242 -18.94 -0.65 2.04
CA VAL A 242 -19.78 -1.86 2.03
C VAL A 242 -20.36 -2.10 0.63
N LEU A 243 -20.93 -1.07 -0.01
CA LEU A 243 -21.51 -1.20 -1.36
C LEU A 243 -20.46 -1.59 -2.41
N GLY A 244 -19.28 -0.95 -2.39
CA GLY A 244 -18.16 -1.32 -3.25
C GLY A 244 -17.71 -2.75 -2.97
N GLY A 245 -17.52 -3.10 -1.70
CA GLY A 245 -17.19 -4.46 -1.27
C GLY A 245 -18.17 -5.49 -1.82
N LEU A 246 -19.47 -5.33 -1.55
CA LEU A 246 -20.53 -6.24 -2.02
C LEU A 246 -20.56 -6.36 -3.56
N LEU A 247 -20.37 -5.25 -4.28
CA LEU A 247 -20.29 -5.29 -5.74
C LEU A 247 -19.16 -6.21 -6.22
N PHE A 248 -17.95 -6.05 -5.65
CA PHE A 248 -16.76 -6.75 -6.12
C PHE A 248 -16.60 -8.16 -5.53
N THR A 249 -17.01 -8.41 -4.29
CA THR A 249 -16.89 -9.74 -3.65
C THR A 249 -18.13 -10.61 -3.81
N VAL A 250 -19.30 -10.04 -4.07
CA VAL A 250 -20.55 -10.83 -4.20
C VAL A 250 -21.12 -10.72 -5.60
N VAL A 251 -21.53 -9.52 -6.03
CA VAL A 251 -22.30 -9.36 -7.27
C VAL A 251 -21.51 -9.83 -8.49
N LEU A 252 -20.27 -9.34 -8.68
CA LEU A 252 -19.47 -9.75 -9.84
C LEU A 252 -19.11 -11.25 -9.83
N PRO A 253 -18.63 -11.85 -8.72
CA PRO A 253 -18.46 -13.30 -8.63
C PRO A 253 -19.71 -14.10 -8.94
N VAL A 254 -20.89 -13.69 -8.46
CA VAL A 254 -22.15 -14.38 -8.78
C VAL A 254 -22.49 -14.28 -10.26
N LEU A 255 -22.28 -13.12 -10.89
CA LEU A 255 -22.52 -12.95 -12.33
C LEU A 255 -21.58 -13.80 -13.20
N VAL A 256 -20.33 -13.95 -12.80
CA VAL A 256 -19.33 -14.70 -13.57
C VAL A 256 -19.39 -16.20 -13.31
N TRP A 257 -19.58 -16.60 -12.06
CA TRP A 257 -19.45 -18.00 -11.64
C TRP A 257 -20.75 -18.66 -11.19
N ASN A 258 -21.89 -17.97 -11.28
CA ASN A 258 -23.16 -18.32 -10.63
C ASN A 258 -23.08 -18.33 -9.08
N PRO A 259 -24.21 -18.36 -8.35
CA PRO A 259 -24.21 -18.33 -6.88
C PRO A 259 -23.40 -19.46 -6.23
N GLU A 260 -23.54 -20.69 -6.73
CA GLU A 260 -22.85 -21.85 -6.19
C GLU A 260 -21.34 -21.80 -6.46
N GLY A 261 -20.94 -21.43 -7.68
CA GLY A 261 -19.53 -21.28 -8.05
C GLY A 261 -18.84 -20.14 -7.31
N ALA A 262 -19.54 -19.03 -7.06
CA ALA A 262 -19.05 -17.93 -6.23
C ALA A 262 -18.88 -18.36 -4.76
N TRP A 263 -19.87 -19.05 -4.19
CA TRP A 263 -19.80 -19.54 -2.82
C TRP A 263 -18.66 -20.54 -2.61
N ARG A 264 -18.52 -21.53 -3.51
CA ARG A 264 -17.44 -22.52 -3.44
C ARG A 264 -16.05 -21.87 -3.38
N ARG A 265 -15.80 -20.85 -4.20
CA ARG A 265 -14.51 -20.11 -4.18
C ARG A 265 -14.28 -19.32 -2.90
N HIS A 266 -15.32 -18.71 -2.32
CA HIS A 266 -15.19 -18.03 -1.03
C HIS A 266 -14.89 -19.03 0.11
N VAL A 267 -15.54 -20.19 0.10
CA VAL A 267 -15.26 -21.28 1.04
C VAL A 267 -13.83 -21.81 0.84
N SER A 268 -13.40 -21.98 -0.41
CA SER A 268 -12.04 -22.42 -0.74
C SER A 268 -11.00 -21.40 -0.28
N TRP A 269 -11.22 -20.11 -0.55
CA TRP A 269 -10.38 -19.01 -0.05
C TRP A 269 -10.28 -19.05 1.48
N TYR A 270 -11.42 -19.18 2.16
CA TYR A 270 -11.42 -19.27 3.62
C TYR A 270 -10.61 -20.46 4.12
N ARG A 271 -10.81 -21.66 3.56
CA ARG A 271 -10.12 -22.89 3.97
C ARG A 271 -8.62 -22.87 3.71
N HIS A 272 -8.19 -22.33 2.57
CA HIS A 272 -6.79 -22.39 2.12
C HIS A 272 -5.97 -21.14 2.47
N VAL A 273 -6.63 -20.00 2.69
CA VAL A 273 -5.95 -18.72 2.98
C VAL A 273 -6.25 -18.24 4.39
N VAL A 274 -7.50 -18.15 4.81
CA VAL A 274 -7.87 -17.50 6.09
C VAL A 274 -7.69 -18.43 7.29
N ALA A 275 -8.34 -19.60 7.25
CA ALA A 275 -8.34 -20.57 8.34
C ALA A 275 -6.94 -21.01 8.79
N PRO A 276 -5.95 -21.23 7.90
CA PRO A 276 -4.62 -21.66 8.32
C PRO A 276 -3.86 -20.61 9.14
N TYR A 277 -4.22 -19.32 9.04
CA TYR A 277 -3.64 -18.29 9.94
C TYR A 277 -4.00 -18.54 11.41
N HIS A 278 -5.13 -19.20 11.71
CA HIS A 278 -5.52 -19.49 13.09
C HIS A 278 -4.68 -20.61 13.73
N THR A 279 -4.22 -21.58 12.93
CA THR A 279 -3.52 -22.76 13.44
C THR A 279 -2.00 -22.64 13.35
N GLY A 280 -1.46 -21.99 12.32
CA GLY A 280 -0.01 -21.86 12.11
C GLY A 280 0.47 -20.49 11.64
N GLY A 281 -0.38 -19.46 11.70
CA GLY A 281 -0.07 -18.11 11.27
C GLY A 281 0.40 -18.04 9.81
N ALA A 282 1.22 -17.05 9.49
CA ALA A 282 1.77 -16.89 8.15
C ALA A 282 2.57 -18.10 7.65
N THR A 283 3.10 -18.96 8.52
CA THR A 283 3.87 -20.14 8.11
C THR A 283 2.98 -21.20 7.47
N ALA A 284 1.72 -21.29 7.90
CA ALA A 284 0.75 -22.23 7.35
C ALA A 284 0.27 -21.86 5.94
N VAL A 285 0.36 -20.58 5.57
CA VAL A 285 -0.07 -20.08 4.25
C VAL A 285 1.14 -19.84 3.33
N ILE A 286 2.23 -19.31 3.89
CA ILE A 286 3.42 -18.90 3.15
C ILE A 286 4.60 -19.68 3.71
N GLY A 287 5.10 -20.68 2.97
CA GLY A 287 6.05 -21.66 3.50
C GLY A 287 7.37 -21.11 4.06
N ARG A 288 7.77 -19.86 3.76
CA ARG A 288 8.89 -19.17 4.43
C ARG A 288 8.58 -17.68 4.64
N PRO A 289 7.78 -17.32 5.66
CA PRO A 289 7.24 -15.98 5.80
C PRO A 289 8.27 -14.99 6.37
N TYR A 290 9.31 -15.45 7.06
CA TYR A 290 10.24 -14.59 7.79
C TYR A 290 11.52 -14.20 7.02
N ARG A 291 11.55 -14.44 5.70
CA ARG A 291 12.65 -14.03 4.80
C ARG A 291 12.80 -12.51 4.73
N SER A 292 13.98 -12.04 4.33
CA SER A 292 14.33 -10.62 4.19
C SER A 292 13.38 -9.83 3.29
N THR A 293 12.70 -10.47 2.35
CA THR A 293 11.69 -9.80 1.51
C THR A 293 10.43 -9.39 2.26
N ASN A 294 10.10 -10.07 3.36
CA ASN A 294 9.00 -9.70 4.26
C ASN A 294 9.52 -8.73 5.31
N GLN A 295 8.99 -7.53 5.29
CA GLN A 295 9.36 -6.41 6.15
C GLN A 295 8.26 -6.15 7.19
N SER A 296 7.39 -7.12 7.49
CA SER A 296 6.40 -6.98 8.56
C SER A 296 7.06 -6.95 9.94
N LEU A 297 6.32 -6.41 10.91
CA LEU A 297 6.68 -6.48 12.32
C LEU A 297 6.89 -7.93 12.77
N THR A 298 5.99 -8.85 12.38
CA THR A 298 6.13 -10.28 12.69
C THR A 298 7.42 -10.88 12.15
N ALA A 299 7.76 -10.60 10.88
CA ALA A 299 9.00 -11.12 10.30
C ALA A 299 10.25 -10.54 10.97
N ALA A 300 10.25 -9.26 11.30
CA ALA A 300 11.34 -8.62 12.02
C ALA A 300 11.54 -9.25 13.41
N VAL A 301 10.47 -9.44 14.18
CA VAL A 301 10.52 -10.08 15.51
C VAL A 301 11.10 -11.49 15.41
N HIS A 302 10.62 -12.32 14.48
CA HIS A 302 11.19 -13.65 14.29
C HIS A 302 12.66 -13.60 13.85
N ARG A 303 13.03 -12.71 12.93
CA ARG A 303 14.44 -12.57 12.49
C ARG A 303 15.38 -12.16 13.61
N PHE A 304 14.94 -11.26 14.48
CA PHE A 304 15.80 -10.73 15.54
C PHE A 304 15.79 -11.58 16.80
N LEU A 305 14.71 -12.31 17.08
CA LEU A 305 14.56 -13.05 18.34
C LEU A 305 14.65 -14.57 18.20
N THR A 306 14.79 -15.13 17.00
CA THR A 306 14.89 -16.59 16.80
C THR A 306 16.03 -16.93 15.84
N PRO A 307 16.66 -18.13 15.96
CA PRO A 307 17.82 -18.51 15.14
C PRO A 307 17.43 -18.96 13.72
N ILE A 308 16.56 -18.20 13.04
CA ILE A 308 16.08 -18.49 11.69
C ILE A 308 17.04 -17.97 10.61
N ARG A 309 17.12 -18.71 9.50
CA ARG A 309 17.84 -18.26 8.30
C ARG A 309 16.97 -17.25 7.56
N ALA A 310 17.40 -16.00 7.58
CA ALA A 310 16.58 -14.85 7.20
C ALA A 310 16.80 -14.39 5.75
N GLY A 311 17.86 -14.85 5.09
CA GLY A 311 18.15 -14.44 3.72
C GLY A 311 17.22 -15.05 2.67
N LYS A 312 17.39 -14.60 1.43
CA LYS A 312 16.63 -15.08 0.28
C LYS A 312 17.31 -16.32 -0.30
N ARG A 313 16.54 -17.42 -0.48
CA ARG A 313 16.90 -18.73 -1.07
C ARG A 313 18.25 -19.29 -0.60
N ASP A 314 19.35 -18.75 -1.13
CA ASP A 314 20.74 -19.20 -0.95
C ASP A 314 21.48 -18.41 0.15
N ASP A 315 20.94 -17.27 0.56
CA ASP A 315 21.48 -16.50 1.69
C ASP A 315 20.99 -17.10 3.01
N MET A 316 21.91 -17.78 3.70
CA MET A 316 21.64 -18.51 4.93
C MET A 316 21.98 -17.72 6.19
N ARG A 317 22.28 -16.42 6.05
CA ARG A 317 22.65 -15.56 7.17
C ARG A 317 21.52 -15.46 8.20
N ARG A 318 21.92 -15.38 9.46
CA ARG A 318 21.07 -15.08 10.62
C ARG A 318 21.41 -13.68 11.11
N VAL A 319 20.43 -12.99 11.67
CA VAL A 319 20.60 -11.63 12.24
C VAL A 319 20.03 -11.52 13.64
N ASN A 320 19.80 -12.67 14.28
CA ASN A 320 19.16 -12.73 15.57
C ASN A 320 20.10 -12.23 16.67
N VAL A 321 19.57 -11.38 17.55
CA VAL A 321 20.24 -10.89 18.75
C VAL A 321 19.89 -11.73 19.98
N ALA A 322 18.82 -12.53 19.88
CA ALA A 322 18.40 -13.52 20.87
C ALA A 322 18.00 -14.83 20.19
N SER A 323 17.96 -15.92 20.95
CA SER A 323 17.63 -17.27 20.45
C SER A 323 16.42 -17.85 21.18
N LEU A 324 15.29 -17.15 21.11
CA LEU A 324 14.03 -17.57 21.73
C LEU A 324 13.35 -18.70 20.93
N PRO A 325 12.50 -19.51 21.59
CA PRO A 325 11.59 -20.42 20.91
C PRO A 325 10.64 -19.66 19.96
N SER A 326 10.32 -20.27 18.82
CA SER A 326 9.45 -19.65 17.79
C SER A 326 8.08 -19.24 18.34
N ALA A 327 7.51 -20.06 19.24
CA ALA A 327 6.24 -19.75 19.91
C ALA A 327 6.31 -18.46 20.75
N THR A 328 7.42 -18.23 21.44
CA THR A 328 7.63 -17.01 22.23
C THR A 328 7.73 -15.78 21.33
N ALA A 329 8.50 -15.87 20.24
CA ALA A 329 8.58 -14.78 19.26
C ALA A 329 7.23 -14.48 18.60
N ALA A 330 6.42 -15.50 18.30
CA ALA A 330 5.07 -15.33 17.76
C ALA A 330 4.13 -14.60 18.75
N ARG A 331 4.21 -14.92 20.05
CA ARG A 331 3.46 -14.21 21.10
C ARG A 331 3.90 -12.74 21.21
N ILE A 332 5.21 -12.48 21.20
CA ILE A 332 5.75 -11.10 21.21
C ILE A 332 5.24 -10.33 19.99
N ALA A 333 5.37 -10.89 18.78
CA ALA A 333 4.88 -10.26 17.56
C ALA A 333 3.38 -9.96 17.61
N SER A 334 2.57 -10.87 18.16
CA SER A 334 1.13 -10.69 18.31
C SER A 334 0.79 -9.62 19.34
N GLY A 335 1.50 -9.60 20.48
CA GLY A 335 1.37 -8.54 21.49
C GLY A 335 1.70 -7.16 20.94
N LEU A 336 2.81 -7.02 20.21
CA LEU A 336 3.19 -5.74 19.59
C LEU A 336 2.16 -5.29 18.54
N ARG A 337 1.63 -6.20 17.71
CA ARG A 337 0.54 -5.87 16.78
C ARG A 337 -0.74 -5.45 17.50
N ALA A 338 -1.10 -6.13 18.60
CA ALA A 338 -2.25 -5.74 19.41
C ALA A 338 -2.08 -4.33 20.00
N LEU A 339 -0.88 -3.99 20.50
CA LEU A 339 -0.57 -2.64 20.98
C LEU A 339 -0.70 -1.59 19.87
N VAL A 340 -0.18 -1.87 18.67
CA VAL A 340 -0.36 -0.98 17.51
C VAL A 340 -1.83 -0.82 17.16
N ALA A 341 -2.61 -1.90 17.14
CA ALA A 341 -4.04 -1.87 16.85
C ALA A 341 -4.82 -1.03 17.87
N LEU A 342 -4.57 -1.24 19.16
CA LEU A 342 -5.18 -0.47 20.24
C LEU A 342 -4.78 1.00 20.19
N GLY A 343 -3.51 1.30 19.91
CA GLY A 343 -3.02 2.67 19.76
C GLY A 343 -3.67 3.40 18.58
N LEU A 344 -3.80 2.74 17.43
CA LEU A 344 -4.50 3.30 16.26
C LEU A 344 -6.00 3.48 16.53
N LEU A 345 -6.64 2.52 17.19
CA LEU A 345 -8.05 2.61 17.56
C LEU A 345 -8.28 3.80 18.51
N ALA A 346 -7.45 3.92 19.55
CA ALA A 346 -7.50 5.05 20.48
C ALA A 346 -7.28 6.38 19.74
N LEU A 347 -6.29 6.46 18.85
CA LEU A 347 -6.05 7.64 18.03
C LEU A 347 -7.30 8.02 17.21
N TRP A 348 -7.90 7.06 16.51
CA TRP A 348 -9.06 7.33 15.66
C TRP A 348 -10.31 7.66 16.45
N LEU A 349 -10.51 7.12 17.66
CA LEU A 349 -11.64 7.48 18.50
C LEU A 349 -11.45 8.86 19.14
N LEU A 350 -10.27 9.13 19.72
CA LEU A 350 -9.99 10.36 20.45
C LEU A 350 -9.84 11.59 19.54
N CYS A 351 -9.32 11.40 18.33
CA CYS A 351 -9.15 12.48 17.36
C CYS A 351 -10.33 12.63 16.40
N TRP A 352 -11.43 11.89 16.58
CA TRP A 352 -12.66 12.14 15.86
C TRP A 352 -13.31 13.46 16.27
N ARG A 353 -13.71 14.27 15.29
CA ARG A 353 -14.49 15.51 15.48
C ARG A 353 -15.43 15.77 14.31
N GLY A 354 -16.57 16.41 14.55
CA GLY A 354 -17.54 16.75 13.50
C GLY A 354 -16.99 17.74 12.46
N GLN A 355 -16.14 18.69 12.88
CA GLN A 355 -15.58 19.74 12.03
C GLN A 355 -14.05 19.66 11.89
N GLN A 356 -13.54 18.57 11.32
CA GLN A 356 -12.12 18.50 10.95
C GLN A 356 -11.82 19.38 9.72
N THR A 357 -10.59 19.88 9.61
CA THR A 357 -10.06 20.51 8.38
C THR A 357 -9.61 19.45 7.36
N PRO A 358 -9.44 19.79 6.06
CA PRO A 358 -8.86 18.85 5.08
C PRO A 358 -7.51 18.25 5.51
N ALA A 359 -6.64 19.06 6.13
CA ALA A 359 -5.32 18.64 6.58
C ALA A 359 -5.37 17.60 7.70
N GLN A 360 -6.29 17.77 8.65
CA GLN A 360 -6.51 16.80 9.73
C GLN A 360 -7.07 15.48 9.21
N ARG A 361 -8.05 15.54 8.30
CA ARG A 361 -8.62 14.35 7.65
C ARG A 361 -7.56 13.56 6.89
N ALA A 362 -6.72 14.26 6.14
CA ALA A 362 -5.65 13.64 5.37
C ALA A 362 -4.60 12.98 6.27
N ALA A 363 -4.20 13.65 7.36
CA ALA A 363 -3.25 13.10 8.33
C ALA A 363 -3.79 11.84 9.02
N LEU A 364 -5.04 11.86 9.47
CA LEU A 364 -5.70 10.69 10.07
C LEU A 364 -5.85 9.55 9.06
N PHE A 365 -6.31 9.82 7.83
CA PHE A 365 -6.40 8.82 6.76
C PHE A 365 -5.04 8.16 6.49
N ALA A 366 -3.96 8.94 6.44
CA ALA A 366 -2.63 8.45 6.14
C ALA A 366 -2.03 7.55 7.23
N THR A 367 -2.62 7.49 8.43
CA THR A 367 -2.22 6.51 9.46
C THR A 367 -2.69 5.09 9.12
N VAL A 368 -3.75 4.94 8.32
CA VAL A 368 -4.33 3.63 8.01
C VAL A 368 -3.39 2.77 7.16
N PRO A 369 -2.79 3.25 6.04
CA PRO A 369 -1.82 2.45 5.29
C PRO A 369 -0.56 2.07 6.09
N LEU A 370 -0.18 2.86 7.10
CA LEU A 370 0.91 2.48 8.01
C LEU A 370 0.46 1.37 8.96
N GLY A 371 -0.76 1.49 9.49
CA GLY A 371 -1.40 0.44 10.28
C GLY A 371 -1.54 -0.88 9.52
N THR A 372 -1.94 -0.86 8.24
CA THR A 372 -2.04 -2.08 7.44
C THR A 372 -0.71 -2.80 7.29
N LEU A 373 0.39 -2.06 7.10
CA LEU A 373 1.75 -2.62 7.02
C LEU A 373 2.22 -3.21 8.36
N LEU A 374 1.89 -2.57 9.48
CA LEU A 374 2.32 -2.99 10.81
C LEU A 374 1.51 -4.15 11.38
N LEU A 375 0.21 -4.20 11.08
CA LEU A 375 -0.71 -5.25 11.56
C LEU A 375 -0.66 -6.52 10.71
N SER A 376 -0.25 -6.40 9.44
CA SER A 376 -0.11 -7.56 8.56
C SER A 376 1.02 -8.48 9.03
N GLU A 377 0.80 -9.80 8.99
CA GLU A 377 1.88 -10.77 9.21
C GLU A 377 2.88 -10.78 8.05
N VAL A 378 2.46 -10.34 6.86
CA VAL A 378 3.29 -10.29 5.66
C VAL A 378 3.17 -8.94 4.97
N SER A 379 4.26 -8.19 5.02
CA SER A 379 4.43 -6.89 4.40
C SER A 379 5.63 -6.96 3.49
N LEU A 380 5.44 -7.41 2.25
CA LEU A 380 6.51 -7.49 1.26
C LEU A 380 7.00 -6.09 0.91
N THR A 381 8.24 -5.98 0.44
CA THR A 381 8.78 -4.67 0.00
C THR A 381 7.91 -3.94 -1.01
N THR A 382 7.20 -4.65 -1.90
CA THR A 382 6.28 -4.01 -2.85
C THR A 382 5.09 -3.35 -2.16
N HIS A 383 4.60 -3.88 -1.05
CA HIS A 383 3.47 -3.30 -0.31
C HIS A 383 3.79 -1.89 0.20
N HIS A 384 5.08 -1.56 0.37
CA HIS A 384 5.53 -0.27 0.90
C HIS A 384 5.43 0.87 -0.12
N VAL A 385 4.96 0.61 -1.35
CA VAL A 385 4.51 1.69 -2.24
C VAL A 385 3.40 2.53 -1.59
N THR A 386 2.63 1.97 -0.65
CA THR A 386 1.60 2.69 0.11
C THR A 386 2.17 3.80 1.00
N LEU A 387 3.48 3.79 1.31
CA LEU A 387 4.16 4.87 2.05
C LEU A 387 4.09 6.21 1.31
N ILE A 388 3.78 6.22 0.00
CA ILE A 388 3.61 7.47 -0.74
C ILE A 388 2.45 8.31 -0.18
N ILE A 389 1.41 7.69 0.38
CA ILE A 389 0.27 8.38 0.97
C ILE A 389 0.69 9.24 2.17
N PRO A 390 1.29 8.68 3.25
CA PRO A 390 1.76 9.48 4.38
C PRO A 390 2.86 10.47 3.98
N ILE A 391 3.75 10.10 3.06
CA ILE A 391 4.78 11.01 2.55
C ILE A 391 4.15 12.24 1.88
N ALA A 392 3.20 12.04 0.95
CA ALA A 392 2.55 13.14 0.24
C ALA A 392 1.73 14.03 1.17
N VAL A 393 1.07 13.47 2.20
CA VAL A 393 0.35 14.25 3.21
C VAL A 393 1.32 15.12 4.01
N ILE A 394 2.44 14.57 4.49
CA ILE A 394 3.45 15.35 5.23
C ILE A 394 4.06 16.43 4.34
N LEU A 395 4.39 16.12 3.09
CA LEU A 395 4.97 17.07 2.13
C LEU A 395 4.02 18.24 1.86
N ALA A 396 2.77 17.96 1.48
CA ALA A 396 1.79 19.00 1.17
C ALA A 396 1.47 19.87 2.40
N ARG A 397 1.35 19.28 3.60
CA ARG A 397 1.16 20.05 4.83
C ARG A 397 2.34 20.97 5.14
N SER A 398 3.57 20.47 4.99
CA SER A 398 4.79 21.22 5.32
C SER A 398 5.12 22.33 4.33
N ILE A 399 4.95 22.04 3.04
CA ILE A 399 5.42 22.90 1.97
C ILE A 399 4.32 23.85 1.50
N CYS A 400 3.11 23.31 1.27
CA CYS A 400 2.00 24.06 0.65
C CYS A 400 1.10 24.74 1.68
N LEU A 401 0.70 24.01 2.74
CA LEU A 401 -0.09 24.60 3.83
C LEU A 401 0.78 25.33 4.86
N GLY A 402 2.08 25.07 4.83
CA GLY A 402 3.04 25.73 5.70
C GLY A 402 2.90 25.42 7.19
N ASP A 403 2.23 24.32 7.58
CA ASP A 403 1.97 23.97 8.98
C ASP A 403 3.28 23.74 9.76
N SER A 404 3.44 24.47 10.86
CA SER A 404 4.64 24.39 11.68
C SER A 404 4.82 23.01 12.33
N CYS A 405 3.74 22.25 12.59
CA CYS A 405 3.88 20.89 13.12
C CYS A 405 4.52 19.98 12.09
N SER A 406 3.92 19.91 10.90
CA SER A 406 4.39 19.04 9.83
C SER A 406 5.80 19.43 9.38
N ARG A 407 6.12 20.74 9.34
CA ARG A 407 7.48 21.20 9.05
C ARG A 407 8.50 20.60 10.01
N ARG A 408 8.26 20.60 11.33
CA ARG A 408 9.22 20.05 12.32
C ARG A 408 9.52 18.56 12.13
N VAL A 409 8.62 17.80 11.52
CA VAL A 409 8.78 16.36 11.26
C VAL A 409 9.11 16.05 9.80
N LEU A 410 9.31 17.07 8.95
CA LEU A 410 9.61 16.87 7.53
C LEU A 410 10.89 16.06 7.31
N TRP A 411 11.89 16.23 8.18
CA TRP A 411 13.13 15.45 8.14
C TRP A 411 12.88 13.93 8.30
N CYS A 412 11.79 13.52 8.96
CA CYS A 412 11.41 12.10 9.08
C CYS A 412 11.12 11.49 7.71
N VAL A 413 10.58 12.26 6.76
CA VAL A 413 10.37 11.81 5.38
C VAL A 413 11.72 11.54 4.70
N ALA A 414 12.66 12.48 4.82
CA ALA A 414 14.00 12.32 4.26
C ALA A 414 14.73 11.11 4.87
N LEU A 415 14.63 10.93 6.20
CA LEU A 415 15.20 9.77 6.88
C LEU A 415 14.55 8.46 6.43
N ALA A 416 13.22 8.40 6.33
CA ALA A 416 12.51 7.21 5.88
C ALA A 416 12.91 6.82 4.43
N LEU A 417 13.03 7.80 3.53
CA LEU A 417 13.50 7.58 2.16
C LEU A 417 14.96 7.12 2.10
N LEU A 418 15.83 7.68 2.95
CA LEU A 418 17.22 7.25 3.07
C LEU A 418 17.30 5.80 3.55
N VAL A 419 16.56 5.45 4.60
CA VAL A 419 16.49 4.08 5.13
C VAL A 419 15.99 3.11 4.08
N CYS A 420 14.95 3.44 3.32
CA CYS A 420 14.46 2.62 2.21
C CYS A 420 15.52 2.44 1.11
N THR A 421 16.22 3.52 0.74
CA THR A 421 17.28 3.51 -0.29
C THR A 421 18.44 2.61 0.12
N VAL A 422 18.97 2.78 1.33
CA VAL A 422 20.03 1.91 1.88
C VAL A 422 19.52 0.47 2.02
N GLY A 423 18.25 0.32 2.35
CA GLY A 423 17.56 -0.97 2.49
C GLY A 423 17.42 -1.79 1.20
N VAL A 424 17.74 -1.23 0.03
CA VAL A 424 17.82 -1.99 -1.23
C VAL A 424 18.99 -2.98 -1.20
N SER A 425 20.04 -2.71 -0.40
CA SER A 425 21.16 -3.62 -0.20
C SER A 425 20.71 -4.96 0.40
N LYS A 426 21.10 -6.08 -0.21
CA LYS A 426 20.75 -7.44 0.27
C LYS A 426 21.11 -7.66 1.75
N THR A 427 22.19 -7.05 2.21
CA THR A 427 22.65 -7.17 3.60
C THR A 427 21.79 -6.34 4.55
N VAL A 428 21.55 -5.07 4.23
CA VAL A 428 20.74 -4.18 5.08
C VAL A 428 19.28 -4.61 5.09
N HIS A 429 18.80 -5.21 4.00
CA HIS A 429 17.43 -5.69 3.88
C HIS A 429 17.04 -6.72 4.95
N LEU A 430 18.01 -7.46 5.51
CA LEU A 430 17.81 -8.36 6.64
C LEU A 430 17.38 -7.63 7.93
N LEU A 431 17.77 -6.36 8.07
CA LEU A 431 17.52 -5.52 9.24
C LEU A 431 16.15 -4.82 9.22
N SER A 432 15.26 -5.24 8.32
CA SER A 432 13.90 -4.70 8.22
C SER A 432 13.80 -3.17 7.95
N PRO A 433 14.59 -2.58 7.03
CA PRO A 433 14.62 -1.14 6.80
C PRO A 433 13.24 -0.54 6.44
N PHE A 434 12.40 -1.27 5.72
CA PHE A 434 11.07 -0.77 5.35
C PHE A 434 10.11 -0.75 6.55
N LEU A 435 10.27 -1.66 7.52
CA LEU A 435 9.58 -1.58 8.81
C LEU A 435 10.00 -0.31 9.56
N LEU A 436 11.29 -0.04 9.62
CA LEU A 436 11.83 1.14 10.28
C LEU A 436 11.30 2.43 9.63
N ALA A 437 11.29 2.51 8.29
CA ALA A 437 10.69 3.64 7.57
C ALA A 437 9.20 3.80 7.89
N THR A 438 8.44 2.70 7.98
CA THR A 438 7.02 2.71 8.38
C THR A 438 6.83 3.27 9.79
N LEU A 439 7.67 2.87 10.75
CA LEU A 439 7.64 3.36 12.13
C LEU A 439 8.02 4.85 12.24
N ILE A 440 9.03 5.29 11.48
CA ILE A 440 9.44 6.71 11.41
C ILE A 440 8.29 7.58 10.89
N LEU A 441 7.64 7.15 9.80
CA LEU A 441 6.51 7.88 9.23
C LEU A 441 5.28 7.85 10.13
N LEU A 442 5.04 6.74 10.85
CA LEU A 442 3.96 6.66 11.84
C LEU A 442 4.21 7.65 12.98
N GLY A 443 5.42 7.67 13.54
CA GLY A 443 5.79 8.64 14.58
C GLY A 443 5.60 10.09 14.13
N ALA A 444 5.99 10.42 12.90
CA ALA A 444 5.78 11.74 12.31
C ALA A 444 4.29 12.11 12.20
N LEU A 445 3.45 11.18 11.69
CA LEU A 445 2.01 11.42 11.60
C LEU A 445 1.33 11.49 12.96
N LEU A 446 1.74 10.67 13.94
CA LEU A 446 1.22 10.75 15.30
C LEU A 446 1.51 12.11 15.92
N ALA A 447 2.74 12.63 15.75
CA ALA A 447 3.09 13.97 16.22
C ALA A 447 2.21 15.06 15.58
N ILE A 448 1.92 14.96 14.28
CA ILE A 448 1.02 15.88 13.57
C ILE A 448 -0.42 15.77 14.10
N VAL A 449 -0.98 14.57 14.14
CA VAL A 449 -2.39 14.35 14.54
C VAL A 449 -2.63 14.72 16.00
N ILE A 450 -1.73 14.32 16.91
CA ILE A 450 -1.82 14.68 18.33
C ILE A 450 -1.58 16.19 18.51
N GLY A 451 -0.65 16.77 17.76
CA GLY A 451 -0.40 18.21 17.76
C GLY A 451 -1.63 19.02 17.34
N ASP A 452 -2.31 18.61 16.27
CA ASP A 452 -3.58 19.20 15.83
C ASP A 452 -4.65 19.10 16.93
N TYR A 453 -4.79 17.92 17.55
CA TYR A 453 -5.77 17.68 18.62
C TYR A 453 -5.54 18.56 19.85
N LEU A 454 -4.29 18.72 20.28
CA LEU A 454 -3.91 19.51 21.46
C LEU A 454 -4.07 21.01 21.24
N ARG A 455 -3.69 21.53 20.06
CA ARG A 455 -3.86 22.96 19.72
C ARG A 455 -5.33 23.36 19.81
N GLU A 456 -6.20 22.61 19.15
CA GLU A 456 -7.63 22.93 19.17
C GLU A 456 -8.25 22.83 20.57
N ARG A 457 -7.77 21.91 21.41
CA ARG A 457 -8.27 21.81 22.80
C ARG A 457 -7.87 23.05 23.61
N ARG A 458 -6.66 23.56 23.40
CA ARG A 458 -6.20 24.80 24.02
C ARG A 458 -7.04 25.99 23.57
N ASP A 459 -7.19 26.16 22.25
CA ASP A 459 -7.94 27.28 21.67
C ASP A 459 -9.42 27.28 22.12
N GLY A 460 -10.04 26.10 22.21
CA GLY A 460 -11.40 25.96 22.72
C GLY A 460 -11.54 26.30 24.21
N THR A 461 -10.53 26.02 25.03
CA THR A 461 -10.54 26.34 26.47
C THR A 461 -10.34 27.84 26.70
N GLU A 462 -9.43 28.47 25.94
CA GLU A 462 -9.18 29.92 26.00
C GLU A 462 -10.41 30.72 25.51
N SER A 463 -11.11 30.25 24.48
CA SER A 463 -12.35 30.89 24.01
C SER A 463 -13.49 30.81 25.03
N GLN A 464 -13.63 29.69 25.75
CA GLN A 464 -14.62 29.56 26.83
C GLN A 464 -14.28 30.40 28.06
N ALA A 465 -12.99 30.47 28.44
CA ALA A 465 -12.54 31.30 29.56
C ALA A 465 -12.73 32.80 29.29
N ASN A 466 -12.43 33.27 28.07
CA ASN A 466 -12.64 34.67 27.70
C ASN A 466 -14.12 35.04 27.54
N GLY A 467 -14.98 34.09 27.15
CA GLY A 467 -16.44 34.28 27.12
C GLY A 467 -17.07 34.39 28.51
N ALA A 468 -16.51 33.72 29.52
CA ALA A 468 -16.97 33.80 30.91
C ALA A 468 -16.53 35.10 31.63
N LEU A 469 -15.51 35.79 31.12
CA LEU A 469 -14.95 37.03 31.68
C LEU A 469 -15.53 38.31 31.07
N GLN A 470 -16.57 38.23 30.22
CA GLN A 470 -17.39 39.40 29.90
C GLN A 470 -18.56 39.47 30.89
N PRO A 471 -18.44 40.19 32.04
CA PRO A 471 -19.59 40.47 32.87
C PRO A 471 -20.60 41.26 32.04
N GLY A 472 -21.87 40.84 32.14
CA GLY A 472 -22.97 41.47 31.44
C GLY A 472 -22.91 42.99 31.59
N ARG A 473 -22.79 43.69 30.46
CA ARG A 473 -23.35 45.03 30.33
C ARG A 473 -24.87 44.87 30.37
N THR A 474 -25.42 44.64 31.55
CA THR A 474 -26.82 44.96 31.85
C THR A 474 -26.86 46.45 32.09
N GLY A 475 -27.63 47.14 31.25
CA GLY A 475 -27.87 48.57 31.33
C GLY A 475 -28.76 48.98 32.49
#